data_AF-A0AAV0KS17-F1
#
_entry.id   AF-A0AAV0KS17-F1
#
_cell.length_a   1.000
_cell.length_b   1.000
_cell.length_c   1.000
_cell.angle_alpha   90.00
_cell.angle_beta   90.00
_cell.angle_gamma   90.00
#
_symmetry.space_group_name_H-M   'P 1'
#
loop_
_entity.id
_entity.type
_entity.pdbx_description
1 polymer ?
#
loop_
_entity_poly.entity_id
_entity_poly.type
_entity_poly.pdbx_seq_one_letter_code
_entity_poly.pdbx_strand_id
1 'polypeptide(L)'
;MTLLWLALNHQVMFSFLDRLINLGLPRTRDFQGVSTSSFDGHGNYSIGIREQGVFPEIKFDLSGKPRGMDVCISTTANTDQEAQKMLALMGMPFREGGGGSATGLPKKKKLKAHHFDPKAKGKSSRRR
;
A
#
# COMPACT_ATOMS: atom_id res chain seq x y z
N MET A 1 15.19 -18.19 -23.23
CA MET A 1 14.66 -17.10 -22.40
C MET A 1 14.95 -17.48 -20.96
N THR A 2 16.16 -17.17 -20.48
CA THR A 2 16.64 -17.62 -19.18
C THR A 2 15.97 -16.80 -18.09
N LEU A 3 15.13 -17.44 -17.26
CA LEU A 3 14.61 -16.81 -16.05
C LEU A 3 15.78 -16.68 -15.07
N LEU A 4 16.29 -15.46 -14.92
CA LEU A 4 17.32 -15.13 -13.93
C LEU A 4 16.61 -14.87 -12.60
N TRP A 5 16.68 -15.82 -11.67
CA TRP A 5 16.23 -15.62 -10.30
C TRP A 5 17.41 -15.16 -9.44
N LEU A 6 17.26 -14.05 -8.74
CA LEU A 6 18.28 -13.51 -7.85
C LEU A 6 17.73 -13.51 -6.42
N ALA A 7 18.37 -14.27 -5.53
CA ALA A 7 18.14 -14.17 -4.10
C ALA A 7 18.96 -13.01 -3.52
N LEU A 8 18.32 -12.14 -2.75
CA LEU A 8 18.98 -11.00 -2.11
C LEU A 8 19.47 -11.40 -0.71
N ASN A 9 20.71 -11.03 -0.37
CA ASN A 9 21.23 -11.15 0.99
C ASN A 9 20.46 -10.22 1.95
N HIS A 10 20.40 -10.58 3.23
CA HIS A 10 19.60 -9.88 4.26
C HIS A 10 19.73 -8.35 4.24
N GLN A 11 20.96 -7.81 4.19
CA GLN A 11 21.17 -6.35 4.17
C GLN A 11 20.66 -5.67 2.89
N VAL A 12 20.81 -6.35 1.75
CA VAL A 12 20.37 -5.84 0.45
C VAL A 12 18.86 -5.96 0.30
N MET A 13 18.26 -7.00 0.88
CA MET A 13 16.81 -7.25 0.87
C MET A 13 16.04 -6.09 1.51
N PHE A 14 16.39 -5.68 2.73
CA PHE A 14 15.71 -4.55 3.40
C PHE A 14 15.88 -3.24 2.63
N SER A 15 17.07 -3.00 2.09
CA SER A 15 17.34 -1.81 1.27
C SER A 15 16.56 -1.82 -0.05
N PHE A 16 16.35 -2.99 -0.65
CA PHE A 16 15.53 -3.14 -1.85
C PHE A 16 14.05 -2.97 -1.54
N LEU A 17 13.57 -3.58 -0.45
CA LEU A 17 12.18 -3.47 -0.01
C LEU A 17 11.80 -2.01 0.31
N ASP A 18 12.67 -1.28 1.02
CA ASP A 18 12.48 0.14 1.31
C ASP A 18 12.36 0.97 0.02
N ARG A 19 13.28 0.78 -0.93
CA ARG A 19 13.22 1.44 -2.25
C ARG A 19 11.99 1.06 -3.05
N LEU A 20 11.56 -0.20 -2.96
CA LEU A 20 10.34 -0.66 -3.63
C LEU A 20 9.11 0.06 -3.05
N ILE A 21 8.98 0.12 -1.73
CA ILE A 21 7.84 0.74 -1.04
C ILE A 21 7.82 2.27 -1.21
N ASN A 22 8.95 2.93 -0.94
CA ASN A 22 9.02 4.39 -0.88
C ASN A 22 9.23 5.05 -2.25
N LEU A 23 9.83 4.34 -3.21
CA LEU A 23 10.23 4.90 -4.49
C LEU A 23 9.52 4.22 -5.67
N GLY A 24 9.53 2.89 -5.73
CA GLY A 24 9.01 2.12 -6.86
C GLY A 24 7.49 2.14 -6.97
N LEU A 25 6.78 1.74 -5.92
CA LEU A 25 5.32 1.63 -5.93
C LEU A 25 4.62 2.97 -6.22
N PRO A 26 4.97 4.10 -5.58
CA PRO A 26 4.32 5.39 -5.85
C PRO A 26 4.56 5.93 -7.26
N ARG A 27 5.67 5.52 -7.91
CA ARG A 27 6.00 5.89 -9.29
C ARG A 27 5.41 4.96 -10.33
N THR A 28 4.82 3.84 -9.91
CA THR A 28 4.16 2.91 -10.83
C THR A 28 2.93 3.58 -11.42
N ARG A 29 2.81 3.55 -12.76
CA ARG A 29 1.64 4.08 -13.46
C ARG A 29 0.37 3.36 -12.97
N ASP A 30 -0.67 4.13 -12.63
CA ASP A 30 -1.96 3.64 -12.11
C ASP A 30 -1.88 2.91 -10.75
N PHE A 31 -0.94 3.28 -9.89
CA PHE A 31 -0.82 2.68 -8.56
C PHE A 31 -2.04 2.97 -7.66
N GLN A 32 -2.81 1.93 -7.31
CA GLN A 32 -4.00 2.00 -6.44
C GLN A 32 -3.80 1.29 -5.09
N GLY A 33 -2.56 0.92 -4.77
CA GLY A 33 -2.25 -0.01 -3.68
C GLY A 33 -2.11 -1.44 -4.18
N VAL A 34 -1.32 -2.24 -3.46
CA VAL A 34 -1.12 -3.65 -3.76
C VAL A 34 -2.26 -4.51 -3.20
N SER A 35 -2.56 -5.62 -3.89
CA SER A 35 -3.62 -6.55 -3.48
C SER A 35 -3.18 -7.43 -2.32
N THR A 36 -4.09 -7.64 -1.36
CA THR A 36 -3.90 -8.60 -0.25
C THR A 36 -4.25 -10.03 -0.65
N SER A 37 -4.66 -10.27 -1.90
CA SER A 37 -4.98 -11.61 -2.41
C SER A 37 -3.78 -12.32 -3.04
N SER A 38 -2.62 -11.66 -3.10
CA SER A 38 -1.40 -12.22 -3.73
C SER A 38 -0.52 -13.00 -2.74
N PHE A 39 -1.06 -13.33 -1.57
CA PHE A 39 -0.43 -14.27 -0.65
C PHE A 39 -0.73 -15.70 -1.07
N ASP A 40 0.16 -16.62 -0.72
CA ASP A 40 0.11 -18.03 -1.13
C ASP A 40 -0.45 -18.99 -0.06
N GLY A 41 -1.01 -18.47 1.04
CA GLY A 41 -1.50 -19.26 2.17
C GLY A 41 -0.43 -19.62 3.21
N HIS A 42 0.85 -19.42 2.90
CA HIS A 42 1.99 -19.76 3.75
C HIS A 42 2.80 -18.52 4.14
N GLY A 43 2.20 -17.33 4.04
CA GLY A 43 2.87 -16.08 4.39
C GLY A 43 3.89 -15.60 3.37
N ASN A 44 3.99 -16.20 2.18
CA ASN A 44 4.79 -15.62 1.10
C ASN A 44 3.93 -14.69 0.25
N TYR A 45 4.54 -13.63 -0.25
CA TYR A 45 3.84 -12.59 -1.00
C TYR A 45 4.50 -12.35 -2.35
N SER A 46 3.72 -12.36 -3.42
CA SER A 46 4.23 -12.13 -4.77
C SER A 46 3.62 -10.87 -5.39
N ILE A 47 4.46 -10.01 -5.97
CA ILE A 47 4.01 -8.86 -6.76
C ILE A 47 4.66 -8.86 -8.14
N GLY A 48 3.85 -8.56 -9.15
CA GLY A 48 4.35 -8.29 -10.50
C GLY A 48 4.51 -6.81 -10.75
N ILE A 49 5.71 -6.38 -11.10
CA ILE A 49 6.03 -5.02 -11.55
C ILE A 49 6.06 -5.03 -13.07
N ARG A 50 5.17 -4.25 -13.71
CA ARG A 50 5.04 -4.23 -15.17
C ARG A 50 6.23 -3.58 -15.87
N GLU A 51 6.84 -2.59 -15.23
CA GLU A 51 7.90 -1.77 -15.83
C GLU A 51 9.02 -1.56 -14.80
N GLN A 52 10.24 -2.02 -15.12
CA GLN A 52 11.44 -1.83 -14.28
C GLN A 52 11.85 -0.36 -14.15
N GLY A 53 11.37 0.52 -15.03
CA GLY A 53 11.67 1.96 -15.04
C GLY A 53 11.17 2.75 -13.83
N VAL A 54 10.45 2.12 -12.91
CA VAL A 54 10.05 2.73 -11.63
C VAL A 54 11.25 3.03 -10.72
N PHE A 55 12.38 2.33 -10.92
CA PHE A 55 13.61 2.56 -10.17
C PHE A 55 14.49 3.61 -10.87
N PRO A 56 14.80 4.76 -10.22
CA PRO A 56 15.62 5.80 -10.82
C PRO A 56 17.08 5.39 -11.04
N GLU A 57 17.53 4.31 -10.39
CA GLU A 57 18.87 3.75 -10.52
C GLU A 57 19.06 3.00 -11.86
N ILE A 58 17.97 2.55 -12.49
CA ILE A 58 18.02 1.80 -13.75
C ILE A 58 18.05 2.80 -14.91
N LYS A 59 19.19 2.86 -15.61
CA LYS A 59 19.27 3.57 -16.89
C LYS A 59 18.49 2.79 -17.92
N PHE A 60 17.48 3.41 -18.51
CA PHE A 60 16.79 2.84 -19.67
C PHE A 60 17.80 2.62 -20.78
N ASP A 61 17.91 1.38 -21.24
CA ASP A 61 18.60 1.08 -22.49
C ASP A 61 17.76 1.64 -23.65
N LEU A 62 18.43 2.26 -24.61
CA LEU A 62 17.84 2.91 -25.79
C LEU A 62 17.02 1.93 -26.65
N SER A 63 17.17 0.62 -26.43
CA SER A 63 16.40 -0.46 -27.06
C SER A 63 14.92 -0.52 -26.64
N GLY A 64 14.49 0.26 -25.64
CA GLY A 64 13.13 0.81 -25.52
C GLY A 64 11.99 -0.15 -25.16
N LYS A 65 12.24 -1.45 -24.94
CA LYS A 65 11.19 -2.40 -24.56
C LYS A 65 11.00 -2.42 -23.04
N PRO A 66 9.78 -2.16 -22.51
CA PRO A 66 9.52 -2.30 -21.09
C PRO A 66 9.72 -3.76 -20.69
N ARG A 67 10.53 -3.97 -19.65
CA ARG A 67 10.70 -5.28 -19.01
C ARG A 67 9.98 -5.26 -17.67
N GLY A 68 9.17 -6.28 -17.44
CA GLY A 68 8.58 -6.53 -16.13
C GLY A 68 9.55 -7.27 -15.21
N MET A 69 9.17 -7.38 -13.94
CA MET A 69 9.86 -8.20 -12.95
C MET A 69 8.85 -8.69 -11.92
N ASP A 70 8.94 -9.96 -11.57
CA ASP A 70 8.18 -10.51 -10.44
C ASP A 70 9.07 -10.50 -9.20
N VAL A 71 8.52 -10.03 -8.10
CA VAL A 71 9.19 -9.97 -6.80
C VAL A 71 8.41 -10.87 -5.84
N CYS A 72 9.08 -11.91 -5.37
CA CYS A 72 8.54 -12.81 -4.35
C CYS A 72 9.23 -12.52 -3.02
N ILE A 73 8.43 -12.17 -2.02
CA ILE A 73 8.87 -11.93 -0.65
C ILE A 73 8.54 -13.18 0.15
N SER A 74 9.58 -13.95 0.48
CA SER A 74 9.47 -15.08 1.40
C SER A 74 9.63 -14.58 2.82
N THR A 75 8.66 -14.90 3.68
CA THR A 75 8.68 -14.49 5.09
C THR A 75 8.70 -15.73 6.00
N THR A 76 8.99 -15.52 7.28
CA THR A 76 8.94 -16.58 8.30
C THR A 76 7.55 -16.73 8.92
N ALA A 77 6.54 -16.00 8.42
CA ALA A 77 5.18 -16.07 8.94
C ALA A 77 4.53 -17.40 8.53
N ASN A 78 3.70 -17.97 9.40
CA ASN A 78 2.99 -19.22 9.09
C ASN A 78 1.63 -18.97 8.46
N THR A 79 1.13 -17.73 8.55
CA THR A 79 -0.19 -17.35 8.05
C THR A 79 -0.11 -16.05 7.26
N ASP A 80 -0.99 -15.90 6.28
CA ASP A 80 -1.07 -14.69 5.45
C ASP A 80 -1.42 -13.45 6.27
N GLN A 81 -2.20 -13.60 7.34
CA GLN A 81 -2.57 -12.47 8.21
C GLN A 81 -1.36 -11.90 8.95
N GLU A 82 -0.46 -12.76 9.42
CA GLU A 82 0.79 -12.34 10.07
C GLU A 82 1.72 -11.67 9.06
N ALA A 83 1.90 -12.29 7.88
CA ALA A 83 2.73 -11.73 6.81
C ALA A 83 2.21 -10.36 6.34
N GLN A 84 0.89 -10.24 6.17
CA GLN A 84 0.26 -8.99 5.78
C GLN A 84 0.46 -7.90 6.83
N LYS A 85 0.25 -8.21 8.12
CA LYS A 85 0.49 -7.24 9.21
C LYS A 85 1.95 -6.80 9.24
N MET A 86 2.88 -7.74 9.08
CA MET A 86 4.32 -7.44 9.04
C MET A 86 4.65 -6.49 7.89
N LEU A 87 4.20 -6.79 6.67
CA LEU A 87 4.41 -5.92 5.51
C LEU A 87 3.73 -4.56 5.67
N ALA A 88 2.54 -4.52 6.26
CA ALA A 88 1.82 -3.27 6.52
C ALA A 88 2.58 -2.38 7.52
N LEU A 89 3.17 -2.97 8.57
CA LEU A 89 4.03 -2.25 9.52
C LEU A 89 5.33 -1.76 8.89
N MET A 90 5.85 -2.47 7.89
CA MET A 90 7.00 -2.03 7.08
C MET A 90 6.64 -0.91 6.07
N GLY A 91 5.37 -0.50 6.00
CA GLY A 91 4.91 0.60 5.15
C GLY A 91 4.34 0.16 3.80
N MET A 92 4.07 -1.13 3.59
CA MET A 92 3.52 -1.63 2.33
C MET A 92 2.12 -1.03 2.07
N PRO A 93 1.92 -0.32 0.94
CA PRO A 93 0.64 0.33 0.62
C PRO A 93 -0.39 -0.68 0.10
N PHE A 94 -1.10 -1.37 1.00
CA PHE A 94 -2.22 -2.24 0.64
C PHE A 94 -3.46 -1.43 0.23
N ARG A 95 -4.23 -1.96 -0.73
CA ARG A 95 -5.47 -1.33 -1.21
C ARG A 95 -6.58 -1.40 -0.15
N GLU A 96 -7.25 -0.26 0.11
CA GLU A 96 -8.44 -0.17 0.99
C GLU A 96 -9.56 -1.08 0.43
N GLY A 97 -9.68 -2.30 0.96
CA GLY A 97 -10.63 -3.32 0.48
C GLY A 97 -10.14 -4.75 0.63
N GLY A 98 -8.83 -4.94 0.76
CA GLY A 98 -8.22 -6.21 1.16
C GLY A 98 -8.15 -6.33 2.68
N GLY A 99 -8.87 -7.28 3.27
CA GLY A 99 -9.02 -7.42 4.72
C GLY A 99 -7.68 -7.39 5.46
N GLY A 100 -7.56 -6.53 6.47
CA GLY A 100 -6.34 -6.32 7.28
C GLY A 100 -6.06 -4.83 7.49
N SER A 101 -6.87 -4.20 8.32
CA SER A 101 -6.77 -2.80 8.74
C SER A 101 -5.49 -2.54 9.57
N ALA A 102 -4.36 -2.20 8.93
CA ALA A 102 -3.16 -1.76 9.64
C ALA A 102 -2.24 -0.81 8.84
N THR A 103 -2.79 0.16 8.12
CA THR A 103 -2.07 1.44 7.83
C THR A 103 -3.10 2.49 7.40
N GLY A 104 -3.84 3.01 8.37
CA GLY A 104 -4.49 4.30 8.19
C GLY A 104 -3.42 5.37 8.37
N LEU A 105 -2.95 6.02 7.30
CA LEU A 105 -2.63 7.43 7.43
C LEU A 105 -3.90 8.09 8.01
N PRO A 106 -3.83 8.87 9.10
CA PRO A 106 -5.00 9.49 9.68
C PRO A 106 -5.58 10.46 8.64
N LYS A 107 -6.61 10.04 7.89
CA LYS A 107 -7.50 10.94 7.16
C LYS A 107 -8.04 11.90 8.21
N LYS A 108 -7.54 13.15 8.22
CA LYS A 108 -8.02 14.22 9.09
C LYS A 108 -9.54 14.23 9.00
N LYS A 109 -10.20 13.76 10.06
CA LYS A 109 -11.65 13.76 10.20
C LYS A 109 -12.06 15.22 10.15
N LYS A 110 -12.50 15.70 8.98
CA LYS A 110 -13.03 17.05 8.81
C LYS A 110 -14.22 17.16 9.75
N LEU A 111 -14.01 17.80 10.91
CA LEU A 111 -15.02 18.03 11.93
C LEU A 111 -16.21 18.66 11.22
N LYS A 112 -17.33 17.94 11.17
CA LYS A 112 -18.61 18.51 10.73
C LYS A 112 -18.92 19.62 11.73
N ALA A 113 -18.92 20.86 11.27
CA ALA A 113 -19.46 21.97 12.02
C ALA A 113 -20.93 21.62 12.30
N HIS A 114 -21.26 21.45 13.59
CA HIS A 114 -22.65 21.35 14.00
C HIS A 114 -23.28 22.70 13.71
N HIS A 115 -24.21 22.71 12.75
CA HIS A 115 -25.12 23.81 12.51
C HIS A 115 -25.91 24.04 13.81
N PHE A 116 -25.47 25.03 14.57
CA PHE A 116 -26.12 25.53 15.77
C PHE A 116 -27.33 26.35 15.32
N ASP A 117 -28.54 25.85 15.54
CA ASP A 117 -29.79 26.60 15.36
C ASP A 117 -30.08 27.41 16.64
N PRO A 118 -29.95 28.75 16.65
CA PRO A 118 -30.41 29.55 17.77
C PRO A 118 -31.75 30.16 17.40
N LYS A 119 -32.85 29.46 17.68
CA LYS A 119 -34.15 30.14 17.81
C LYS A 119 -35.14 29.37 18.67
N ALA A 120 -34.89 29.41 19.98
CA ALA A 120 -35.94 29.31 20.98
C ALA A 120 -36.07 30.67 21.72
N LYS A 121 -37.07 31.46 21.33
CA LYS A 121 -37.68 32.58 22.11
C LYS A 121 -39.05 32.86 21.45
N GLY A 122 -40.19 32.89 22.13
CA GLY A 122 -40.48 32.80 23.56
C GLY A 122 -41.99 32.64 23.79
N LYS A 123 -42.33 32.29 25.03
CA LYS A 123 -43.70 32.20 25.57
C LYS A 123 -44.47 33.51 25.41
N SER A 124 -45.77 33.43 25.08
CA SER A 124 -46.76 34.42 25.51
C SER A 124 -48.16 33.81 25.56
N SER A 125 -48.60 33.56 26.78
CA SER A 125 -49.99 33.36 27.18
C SER A 125 -50.83 34.62 26.90
N ARG A 126 -52.02 34.45 26.31
CA ARG A 126 -53.20 35.32 26.50
C ARG A 126 -54.41 34.58 25.94
N ARG A 127 -55.22 33.91 26.77
CA ARG A 127 -56.47 34.46 27.36
C ARG A 127 -57.25 35.34 26.37
N ARG A 128 -58.23 34.76 25.68
CA ARG A 128 -59.68 34.93 25.91
C ARG A 128 -60.47 34.09 24.90
#